data_AF-A0A7X5XYX1-F1
#
_entry.id   AF-A0A7X5XYX1-F1
#
_cell.length_a   1.000
_cell.length_b   1.000
_cell.length_c   1.000
_cell.angle_alpha   90.00
_cell.angle_beta   90.00
_cell.angle_gamma   90.00
#
_symmetry.space_group_name_H-M   'P 1'
#
loop_
_entity.id
_entity.type
_entity.pdbx_description
1 polymer ?
#
loop_
_entity_poly.entity_id
_entity_poly.type
_entity_poly.pdbx_seq_one_letter_code
_entity_poly.pdbx_strand_id
1 'polypeptide(L)' 'MNPSWRKPAGALAIVGLILVWVVLVASFSGPIGRLPILVQTLVYLALGIVWILPLKPLLRWMETGRWRVPPPPRR' A
#
# COMPACT_ATOMS: atom_id res chain seq x y z
N MET A 1 -2.66 19.67 23.34
CA MET A 1 -2.63 18.84 22.11
C MET A 1 -1.18 18.55 21.78
N ASN A 2 -0.69 17.32 21.92
CA ASN A 2 0.70 17.01 21.59
C ASN A 2 0.80 16.79 20.06
N PRO A 3 1.58 17.57 19.30
CA PRO A 3 1.66 17.42 17.85
C PRO A 3 2.25 16.05 17.51
N SER A 4 1.46 15.20 16.85
CA SER A 4 1.91 13.90 16.36
C SER A 4 2.35 14.04 14.90
N TRP A 5 3.66 14.10 14.64
CA TRP A 5 4.24 14.17 13.28
C TRP A 5 3.94 12.93 12.42
N ARG A 6 3.53 11.83 13.05
CA ARG A 6 3.23 10.55 12.39
C ARG A 6 2.05 10.64 11.44
N LYS A 7 1.08 11.53 11.69
CA LYS A 7 -0.09 11.71 10.82
C LYS A 7 0.28 12.36 9.48
N PRO A 8 0.96 13.53 9.43
CA PRO A 8 1.40 14.10 8.16
C PRO A 8 2.45 13.24 7.47
N ALA A 9 3.41 12.68 8.20
CA ALA A 9 4.41 11.76 7.62
C ALA A 9 3.76 10.51 7.01
N GLY A 10 2.75 9.95 7.66
CA GLY A 10 1.98 8.82 7.15
C GLY A 10 1.16 9.14 5.91
N ALA A 11 0.52 10.32 5.86
CA ALA A 11 -0.18 10.78 4.67
C ALA A 11 0.76 10.91 3.47
N LEU A 12 1.95 11.50 3.67
CA LEU A 12 2.98 11.59 2.63
C LEU A 12 3.48 10.22 2.20
N ALA A 13 3.66 9.28 3.12
CA ALA A 13 4.04 7.91 2.81
C ALA A 13 2.97 7.19 1.97
N ILE A 14 1.68 7.42 2.24
CA ILE A 14 0.58 6.87 1.42
C ILE A 14 0.64 7.45 0.00
N VAL A 15 0.81 8.77 -0.13
CA VAL A 15 0.92 9.42 -1.44
C VAL A 15 2.14 8.89 -2.20
N GLY A 16 3.30 8.81 -1.56
CA GLY A 16 4.52 8.25 -2.15
C GLY A 16 4.33 6.79 -2.58
N LEU A 17 3.66 5.98 -1.77
CA LEU A 17 3.34 4.60 -2.09
C LEU A 17 2.45 4.49 -3.32
N ILE A 18 1.40 5.31 -3.41
CA ILE A 18 0.49 5.34 -4.57
C ILE A 18 1.26 5.78 -5.81
N LEU A 19 2.10 6.82 -5.72
CA LEU A 19 2.90 7.29 -6.84
C LEU A 19 3.85 6.21 -7.36
N VAL A 20 4.59 5.54 -6.46
CA VAL A 20 5.46 4.42 -6.81
C VAL A 20 4.66 3.30 -7.47
N TRP A 21 3.49 2.96 -6.92
CA TRP A 21 2.64 1.91 -7.47
C TRP A 21 2.12 2.24 -8.87
N VAL A 22 1.64 3.47 -9.08
CA VAL A 22 1.17 3.94 -10.38
C VAL A 22 2.29 3.92 -11.42
N VAL A 23 3.48 4.44 -11.08
CA VAL A 23 4.64 4.43 -11.99
C VAL A 23 5.04 3.00 -12.34
N LEU A 24 5.07 2.11 -11.35
CA LEU A 24 5.38 0.69 -11.56
C LEU A 24 4.39 0.06 -12.55
N VAL A 25 3.09 0.17 -12.28
CA VAL A 25 2.05 -0.41 -13.14
C VAL A 25 2.07 0.20 -14.54
N ALA A 26 2.20 1.52 -14.65
CA ALA A 26 2.28 2.21 -15.93
C ALA A 26 3.49 1.75 -16.76
N SER A 27 4.63 1.50 -16.11
CA SER A 27 5.85 1.00 -16.78
C SER A 27 5.67 -0.40 -17.39
N PHE A 28 4.79 -1.23 -16.82
CA PHE A 28 4.46 -2.55 -17.34
C PHE A 28 3.19 -2.58 -18.22
N SER A 29 2.52 -1.44 -18.42
CA SER A 29 1.25 -1.38 -19.16
C SER A 29 1.37 -1.84 -20.62
N GLY A 30 2.51 -1.57 -21.28
CA GLY A 30 2.76 -2.00 -22.66
C GLY A 30 2.72 -3.52 -22.83
N PRO A 31 3.55 -4.29 -22.10
CA PRO A 31 3.47 -5.75 -22.08
C PRO A 31 2.10 -6.29 -21.65
N ILE A 32 1.49 -5.71 -20.61
CA ILE A 32 0.18 -6.15 -20.10
C ILE A 32 -0.91 -5.96 -21.16
N GLY A 33 -0.87 -4.87 -21.93
CA GLY A 33 -1.84 -4.57 -22.98
C GLY A 33 -1.75 -5.49 -24.21
N ARG A 34 -0.74 -6.36 -24.29
CA ARG A 34 -0.64 -7.39 -25.34
C ARG A 34 -1.29 -8.72 -24.95
N LEU A 35 -1.70 -8.86 -23.68
CA LEU A 35 -2.34 -10.07 -23.18
C LEU A 35 -3.80 -10.13 -23.64
N PRO A 36 -4.41 -11.34 -23.72
CA PRO A 36 -5.84 -11.47 -23.92
C PRO A 36 -6.62 -10.69 -22.85
N ILE A 37 -7.75 -10.08 -23.23
CA ILE A 37 -8.51 -9.16 -22.38
C ILE A 37 -8.86 -9.75 -21.00
N LEU A 38 -9.16 -11.06 -20.92
CA LEU A 38 -9.48 -11.73 -19.66
C LEU A 38 -8.26 -11.78 -18.72
N VAL A 39 -7.09 -12.09 -19.26
CA VAL A 39 -5.83 -12.13 -18.49
C VAL A 39 -5.45 -10.73 -18.05
N GLN A 40 -5.52 -9.76 -18.96
CA GLN A 40 -5.30 -8.34 -18.64
C GLN A 40 -6.21 -7.88 -17.50
N THR A 41 -7.50 -8.26 -17.53
CA THR A 41 -8.47 -7.92 -16.49
C THR A 41 -8.08 -8.51 -15.13
N LEU A 42 -7.71 -9.80 -15.09
CA LEU A 42 -7.25 -10.46 -13.87
C LEU A 42 -5.97 -9.81 -13.31
N VAL A 43 -5.04 -9.43 -14.18
CA VAL A 43 -3.80 -8.73 -13.79
C VAL A 43 -4.13 -7.39 -13.14
N TYR A 44 -4.96 -6.56 -13.76
CA TYR A 44 -5.32 -5.26 -13.20
C TYR A 44 -6.15 -5.37 -11.91
N LEU A 45 -7.02 -6.38 -11.80
CA LEU A 45 -7.72 -6.69 -10.54
C LEU A 45 -6.72 -7.04 -9.42
N ALA A 46 -5.77 -7.93 -9.69
CA ALA A 46 -4.75 -8.29 -8.72
C ALA A 46 -3.90 -7.06 -8.32
N LEU A 47 -3.44 -6.27 -9.29
CA LEU A 47 -2.70 -5.03 -9.03
C LEU A 47 -3.51 -4.02 -8.22
N GLY A 48 -4.83 -3.93 -8.46
CA GLY A 48 -5.76 -3.09 -7.72
C GLY A 48 -6.06 -3.55 -6.30
N ILE A 49 -5.72 -4.79 -5.94
CA ILE A 49 -5.89 -5.34 -4.58
C ILE A 49 -4.55 -5.35 -3.83
N VAL A 50 -3.47 -5.75 -4.50
CA VAL A 50 -2.14 -5.96 -3.87
C VAL A 50 -1.59 -4.69 -3.24
N TRP A 51 -1.81 -3.52 -3.84
CA TRP A 51 -1.32 -2.25 -3.28
C TRP A 51 -1.93 -1.89 -1.92
N ILE A 52 -3.01 -2.56 -1.50
CA ILE A 52 -3.66 -2.35 -0.20
C ILE A 52 -2.86 -3.01 0.93
N LEU A 53 -2.11 -4.08 0.64
CA LEU A 53 -1.32 -4.82 1.64
C LEU A 53 -0.40 -3.91 2.49
N PRO A 54 0.38 -2.98 1.91
CA PRO A 54 1.22 -2.07 2.69
C PRO A 54 0.46 -0.98 3.46
N LEU A 55 -0.80 -0.67 3.12
CA LEU A 55 -1.60 0.32 3.87
C LEU A 55 -1.86 -0.13 5.30
N LYS A 56 -2.18 -1.40 5.52
CA LYS A 56 -2.52 -1.93 6.85
C LYS A 56 -1.44 -1.71 7.92
N PRO A 57 -0.15 -2.06 7.71
CA PRO A 57 0.90 -1.76 8.68
C PRO A 57 1.23 -0.26 8.77
N LEU A 58 1.11 0.49 7.67
CA LEU A 58 1.35 1.94 7.65
C LEU A 58 0.33 2.72 8.48
N LEU A 59 -0.96 2.42 8.31
CA LEU A 59 -2.04 2.99 9.12
C LEU A 59 -1.86 2.65 10.60
N ARG A 60 -1.48 1.40 10.92
CA ARG A 60 -1.20 1.02 12.31
C ARG A 60 -0.06 1.83 12.92
N TRP A 61 1.00 2.10 12.16
CA TRP A 61 2.09 2.95 12.60
C TRP A 61 1.62 4.41 12.80
N MET A 62 0.76 4.92 11.92
CA MET A 62 0.16 6.27 12.04
C MET A 62 -0.71 6.43 13.28
N GLU A 63 -1.33 5.35 13.78
CA GLU A 63 -2.19 5.35 14.96
C GLU A 63 -1.45 5.03 16.26
N THR A 64 -0.60 3.99 16.26
CA THR A 64 0.07 3.47 17.49
C THR A 64 1.58 3.70 17.57
N GLY A 65 2.24 4.08 16.47
CA GLY A 65 3.69 4.20 16.38
C GLY A 65 4.41 2.85 16.27
N ARG A 66 3.66 1.74 16.27
CA ARG A 66 4.17 0.38 16.19
C ARG A 66 3.75 -0.27 14.87
N TRP A 67 4.68 -0.96 14.23
CA TRP A 67 4.43 -1.67 12.98
C TRP A 67 3.76 -3.05 13.19
N ARG A 68 4.04 -3.69 14.32
CA ARG A 68 3.58 -5.05 14.66
C ARG A 68 2.68 -5.05 15.89
N VAL A 69 1.80 -6.05 15.95
CA VAL A 69 0.98 -6.33 17.14
C VAL A 69 1.91 -6.89 18.23
N PRO A 70 1.91 -6.34 19.46
CA PRO A 70 2.68 -6.91 20.57
C PRO A 70 2.23 -8.34 20.89
N PRO A 71 3.13 -9.25 21.30
CA PRO A 71 2.72 -10.57 21.78
C PRO A 71 1.76 -10.43 22.97
N PRO A 72 0.79 -11.35 23.12
CA PRO A 72 -0.07 -11.35 24.31
C PRO A 72 0.78 -11.52 25.58
N PRO A 73 0.39 -10.90 26.70
CA PRO A 73 1.09 -11.07 27.97
C PRO A 73 1.07 -12.53 28.39
N ARG A 74 2.23 -13.08 28.77
CA ARG A 74 2.32 -14.42 29.37
C ARG A 74 1.68 -14.35 30.76
N ARG A 75 0.60 -15.11 30.97
CA ARG A 75 0.07 -15.42 32.30
C ARG A 75 0.83 -16.59 32.90
#